data_AF-A0ABD1RUT7-F1
#
_entry.id   AF-A0ABD1RUT7-F1
#
_cell.length_a   1.000
_cell.length_b   1.000
_cell.length_c   1.000
_cell.angle_alpha   90.00
_cell.angle_beta   90.00
_cell.angle_gamma   90.00
#
_symmetry.space_group_name_H-M   'P 1'
#
loop_
_entity.id
_entity.type
_entity.pdbx_description
1 polymer ?
#
loop_
_entity_poly.entity_id
_entity_poly.type
_entity_poly.pdbx_seq_one_letter_code
_entity_poly.pdbx_strand_id
1 'polypeptide(L)'
;MAISIGLGFSRLPHFPLRSPLRHQILKFMQVRLGCAAAIEAFDDTESEKVIESVNDVARHRKTVEWKKVNSNDLGISNSKISRSTRVVLNGLKRKGFEVYLVGGCVRDLILRRTPKDFDILTSAELKEVMRTFSRCEIVGRRFPICHVHVDDTVVEVSSISTRATKFGRDLSFDPEMPVECDEKDYIRWKNCLERDFTINGLMFDPYAKLVYDYLGGVDDIRKAKLRTIKPANVSLTEDCARILRAVRIAARLDFRFAKETGLAVKSLSSSVLRLDRGRLLMEMNYMMAYGSAEASLRLLWRIGLLEILLPIQAAYFVRYGFRRRDKRYNMLLSLFSNLDKLLAPDRPCHSSLWVAILAFHKALADQPRDPLVVAAFSLAVHNGGDLSEALSIARRISKQHDSSFHEILESQFLDSDTLRDNVKHLAASVQGALTNMTDEYFVSRAMAEYPKAPRSDLVFMPLTLYLRVCKIFDCVRGGKEKGFVSKQGSKIDYELLALGSLNEVRHVFARVVFDSIYPIDLKYN
;
A
#
# COMPACT_ATOMS: atom_id res chain seq x y z
N MET A 1 -1.60 -11.29 -56.69
CA MET A 1 -2.86 -11.34 -57.46
C MET A 1 -3.99 -11.65 -56.50
N ALA A 2 -4.98 -10.75 -56.45
CA ALA A 2 -6.26 -10.98 -55.80
C ALA A 2 -7.11 -11.96 -56.61
N ILE A 3 -8.09 -12.62 -55.98
CA ILE A 3 -9.52 -12.57 -56.34
C ILE A 3 -10.32 -13.30 -55.25
N SER A 4 -11.49 -12.76 -54.99
CA SER A 4 -12.45 -13.00 -53.91
C SER A 4 -13.73 -13.65 -54.47
N ILE A 5 -14.70 -13.94 -53.57
CA ILE A 5 -16.15 -14.20 -53.79
C ILE A 5 -16.53 -15.70 -53.97
N GLY A 6 -17.55 -16.27 -53.30
CA GLY A 6 -18.56 -15.72 -52.41
C GLY A 6 -19.52 -16.74 -51.77
N LEU A 7 -20.13 -16.27 -50.67
CA LEU A 7 -21.47 -16.45 -50.11
C LEU A 7 -22.36 -17.66 -50.49
N GLY A 8 -22.86 -18.35 -49.45
CA GLY A 8 -24.08 -19.15 -49.46
C GLY A 8 -24.81 -19.06 -48.11
N PHE A 9 -25.94 -18.34 -48.08
CA PHE A 9 -26.87 -18.24 -46.95
C PHE A 9 -27.76 -19.49 -46.86
N SER A 10 -28.03 -19.98 -45.64
CA SER A 10 -29.30 -20.67 -45.34
C SER A 10 -29.66 -20.54 -43.86
N ARG A 11 -30.97 -20.59 -43.60
CA ARG A 11 -31.72 -19.94 -42.51
C ARG A 11 -31.81 -20.80 -41.23
N LEU A 12 -31.84 -20.12 -40.08
CA LEU A 12 -32.25 -20.64 -38.77
C LEU A 12 -33.73 -21.04 -38.72
N PRO A 13 -34.11 -21.94 -37.79
CA PRO A 13 -35.32 -21.78 -37.01
C PRO A 13 -35.01 -21.49 -35.53
N HIS A 14 -35.82 -20.59 -34.97
CA HIS A 14 -35.81 -20.10 -33.60
C HIS A 14 -36.23 -21.17 -32.58
N PHE A 15 -35.48 -21.28 -31.48
CA PHE A 15 -35.99 -21.68 -30.16
C PHE A 15 -35.30 -20.83 -29.07
N PRO A 16 -36.03 -20.33 -28.04
CA PRO A 16 -35.49 -19.38 -27.08
C PRO A 16 -34.87 -20.12 -25.89
N LEU A 17 -33.55 -19.99 -25.71
CA LEU A 17 -32.86 -20.44 -24.50
C LEU A 17 -32.26 -19.24 -23.77
N ARG A 18 -32.70 -19.10 -22.52
CA ARG A 18 -32.30 -18.10 -21.51
C ARG A 18 -30.79 -17.89 -21.49
N SER A 19 -30.37 -16.63 -21.59
CA SER A 19 -28.97 -16.20 -21.49
C SER A 19 -28.39 -16.42 -20.09
N PRO A 20 -27.21 -17.06 -19.92
CA PRO A 20 -26.49 -17.00 -18.66
C PRO A 20 -25.63 -15.72 -18.58
N LEU A 21 -25.53 -15.24 -17.33
CA LEU A 21 -24.78 -14.13 -16.73
C LEU A 21 -23.29 -13.95 -17.13
N ARG A 22 -22.94 -13.98 -18.42
CA ARG A 22 -21.54 -13.85 -18.87
C ARG A 22 -21.14 -12.45 -19.36
N HIS A 23 -22.09 -11.53 -19.51
CA HIS A 23 -21.84 -10.23 -20.15
C HIS A 23 -21.63 -9.04 -19.20
N GLN A 24 -21.79 -9.19 -17.88
CA GLN A 24 -21.51 -8.09 -16.93
C GLN A 24 -20.07 -8.07 -16.39
N ILE A 25 -19.28 -9.13 -16.61
CA ILE A 25 -17.91 -9.21 -16.08
C ILE A 25 -16.88 -8.61 -17.05
N LEU A 26 -17.15 -8.59 -18.36
CA LEU A 26 -16.22 -8.11 -19.38
C LEU A 26 -16.11 -6.58 -19.50
N LYS A 27 -17.05 -5.80 -18.94
CA LYS A 27 -17.00 -4.32 -18.94
C LYS A 27 -16.06 -3.70 -17.89
N PHE A 28 -15.47 -4.50 -17.00
CA PHE A 28 -14.51 -4.03 -15.99
C PHE A 28 -13.04 -4.11 -16.45
N MET A 29 -12.78 -4.55 -17.69
CA MET A 29 -11.44 -4.62 -18.27
C MET A 29 -11.07 -3.34 -19.00
N GLN A 30 -10.91 -2.25 -18.25
CA GLN A 30 -10.06 -1.11 -18.63
C GLN A 30 -9.66 -0.36 -17.35
N VAL A 31 -8.97 -1.05 -16.45
CA VAL A 31 -8.23 -0.40 -15.36
C VAL A 31 -7.02 0.28 -16.00
N ARG A 32 -7.21 1.51 -16.50
CA ARG A 32 -6.10 2.47 -16.52
C ARG A 32 -5.65 2.60 -15.07
N LEU A 33 -4.35 2.47 -14.80
CA LEU A 33 -3.74 2.99 -13.57
C LEU A 33 -4.06 4.49 -13.53
N GLY A 34 -5.17 4.85 -12.90
CA GLY A 34 -5.60 6.23 -12.73
C GLY A 34 -6.14 6.35 -11.31
N CYS A 35 -5.51 7.21 -10.51
CA CYS A 35 -5.78 7.44 -9.09
C CYS A 35 -7.17 8.09 -8.82
N ALA A 36 -8.13 7.94 -9.71
CA ALA A 36 -9.36 8.73 -9.71
C ALA A 36 -10.38 8.28 -8.65
N ALA A 37 -10.51 6.99 -8.33
CA ALA A 37 -11.59 6.54 -7.43
C ALA A 37 -11.21 6.65 -5.93
N ALA A 38 -9.93 6.57 -5.56
CA ALA A 38 -9.43 6.85 -4.22
C ALA A 38 -9.71 8.30 -3.81
N ILE A 39 -9.77 9.20 -4.80
CA ILE A 39 -10.15 10.61 -4.63
C ILE A 39 -11.68 10.76 -4.44
N GLU A 40 -12.48 9.72 -4.64
CA GLU A 40 -13.94 9.73 -4.44
C GLU A 40 -14.38 8.92 -3.20
N ALA A 41 -13.44 8.49 -2.36
CA ALA A 41 -13.67 7.69 -1.14
C ALA A 41 -14.51 8.33 -0.01
N PHE A 42 -14.93 9.59 -0.14
CA PHE A 42 -15.91 10.24 0.73
C PHE A 42 -17.02 10.83 -0.12
N ASP A 43 -18.23 10.28 0.00
CA ASP A 43 -19.46 10.84 -0.56
C ASP A 43 -20.10 11.71 0.53
N ASP A 44 -19.80 13.02 0.50
CA ASP A 44 -20.17 13.98 1.55
C ASP A 44 -21.39 14.84 1.17
N THR A 45 -22.24 14.42 0.23
CA THR A 45 -23.43 15.21 -0.16
C THR A 45 -24.54 15.28 0.90
N GLU A 46 -24.31 14.76 2.11
CA GLU A 46 -25.27 14.83 3.24
C GLU A 46 -24.60 15.06 4.61
N SER A 47 -23.46 15.74 4.68
CA SER A 47 -22.70 15.85 5.93
C SER A 47 -23.10 16.99 6.88
N GLU A 48 -24.16 17.76 6.62
CA GLU A 48 -24.57 18.89 7.48
C GLU A 48 -25.87 18.68 8.28
N LYS A 49 -26.47 17.49 8.27
CA LYS A 49 -27.69 17.22 9.08
C LYS A 49 -27.71 15.85 9.76
N VAL A 50 -26.63 15.38 10.39
CA VAL A 50 -26.74 14.16 11.22
C VAL A 50 -25.71 14.16 12.36
N ILE A 51 -26.04 14.79 13.48
CA ILE A 51 -25.37 14.52 14.77
C ILE A 51 -26.33 13.85 15.78
N GLU A 52 -27.63 13.75 15.47
CA GLU A 52 -28.62 13.14 16.40
C GLU A 52 -29.03 11.69 16.11
N SER A 53 -28.55 11.02 15.04
CA SER A 53 -29.04 9.66 14.70
C SER A 53 -28.02 8.52 14.84
N VAL A 54 -26.90 8.73 15.55
CA VAL A 54 -25.84 7.69 15.68
C VAL A 54 -26.34 6.44 16.43
N ASN A 55 -27.41 6.57 17.24
CA ASN A 55 -28.04 5.44 17.92
C ASN A 55 -29.03 4.63 17.06
N ASP A 56 -29.54 5.16 15.96
CA ASP A 56 -30.53 4.46 15.12
C ASP A 56 -29.90 3.63 13.99
N VAL A 57 -28.71 4.00 13.52
CA VAL A 57 -28.02 3.24 12.45
C VAL A 57 -27.48 1.90 12.95
N ALA A 58 -27.18 1.78 14.25
CA ALA A 58 -26.77 0.52 14.87
C ALA A 58 -27.90 -0.53 14.89
N ARG A 59 -29.18 -0.10 14.87
CA ARG A 59 -30.35 -0.98 14.99
C ARG A 59 -30.83 -1.60 13.68
N HIS A 60 -30.33 -1.15 12.52
CA HIS A 60 -30.77 -1.62 11.20
C HIS A 60 -29.63 -2.20 10.35
N ARG A 61 -28.77 -3.03 10.93
CA ARG A 61 -27.92 -3.91 10.10
C ARG A 61 -28.80 -5.02 9.54
N LYS A 62 -29.13 -4.91 8.26
CA LYS A 62 -29.74 -5.99 7.47
C LYS A 62 -28.92 -7.27 7.72
N THR A 63 -29.57 -8.32 8.23
CA THR A 63 -28.92 -9.61 8.48
C THR A 63 -28.27 -10.08 7.19
N VAL A 64 -26.96 -10.30 7.24
CA VAL A 64 -26.19 -10.74 6.08
C VAL A 64 -26.38 -12.24 5.96
N GLU A 65 -27.01 -12.66 4.86
CA GLU A 65 -27.16 -14.07 4.54
C GLU A 65 -25.78 -14.70 4.31
N TRP A 66 -25.56 -15.86 4.92
CA TRP A 66 -24.32 -16.61 4.78
C TRP A 66 -24.23 -17.23 3.40
N LYS A 67 -23.13 -16.98 2.69
CA LYS A 67 -22.94 -17.44 1.32
C LYS A 67 -21.76 -18.40 1.22
N LYS A 68 -22.00 -19.53 0.56
CA LYS A 68 -20.95 -20.46 0.09
C LYS A 68 -20.89 -20.33 -1.42
N VAL A 69 -19.85 -19.67 -1.93
CA VAL A 69 -19.71 -19.34 -3.34
C VAL A 69 -18.64 -20.23 -3.98
N ASN A 70 -18.89 -20.76 -5.18
CA ASN A 70 -17.88 -21.53 -5.89
C ASN A 70 -16.69 -20.63 -6.26
N SER A 71 -15.48 -21.11 -6.03
CA SER A 71 -14.26 -20.34 -6.30
C SER A 71 -14.09 -19.99 -7.78
N ASN A 72 -14.61 -20.84 -8.68
CA ASN A 72 -14.57 -20.59 -10.13
C ASN A 72 -15.44 -19.41 -10.54
N ASP A 73 -16.61 -19.23 -9.91
CA ASP A 73 -17.51 -18.11 -10.17
C ASP A 73 -16.89 -16.78 -9.74
N LEU A 74 -15.99 -16.82 -8.76
CA LEU A 74 -15.18 -15.68 -8.30
C LEU A 74 -13.85 -15.53 -9.07
N GLY A 75 -13.56 -16.41 -10.04
CA GLY A 75 -12.34 -16.38 -10.84
C GLY A 75 -11.07 -16.75 -10.07
N ILE A 76 -11.20 -17.44 -8.93
CA ILE A 76 -10.07 -17.94 -8.14
C ILE A 76 -9.60 -19.27 -8.75
N SER A 77 -8.29 -19.36 -9.01
CA SER A 77 -7.64 -20.58 -9.46
C SER A 77 -6.55 -21.00 -8.48
N ASN A 78 -6.47 -22.29 -8.18
CA ASN A 78 -5.42 -22.87 -7.35
C ASN A 78 -4.02 -22.69 -7.96
N SER A 79 -3.91 -22.45 -9.27
CA SER A 79 -2.63 -22.14 -9.92
C SER A 79 -2.00 -20.84 -9.44
N LYS A 80 -2.79 -19.91 -8.88
CA LYS A 80 -2.30 -18.65 -8.31
C LYS A 80 -1.79 -18.80 -6.87
N ILE A 81 -1.98 -19.96 -6.25
CA ILE A 81 -1.44 -20.25 -4.91
C ILE A 81 0.02 -20.65 -5.06
N SER A 82 0.90 -20.00 -4.30
CA SER A 82 2.34 -20.27 -4.35
C SER A 82 2.64 -21.76 -4.07
N ARG A 83 3.76 -22.24 -4.61
CA ARG A 83 4.18 -23.64 -4.38
C ARG A 83 4.37 -23.92 -2.89
N SER A 84 5.02 -23.03 -2.15
CA SER A 84 5.27 -23.18 -0.72
C SER A 84 3.99 -23.24 0.09
N THR A 85 3.03 -22.35 -0.18
CA THR A 85 1.70 -22.38 0.46
C THR A 85 0.97 -23.69 0.17
N ARG A 86 1.04 -24.21 -1.07
CA ARG A 86 0.46 -25.53 -1.41
C ARG A 86 1.12 -26.68 -0.66
N VAL A 87 2.43 -26.65 -0.42
CA VAL A 87 3.11 -27.67 0.40
C VAL A 87 2.56 -27.70 1.81
N VAL A 88 2.40 -26.53 2.45
CA VAL A 88 1.86 -26.42 3.80
C VAL A 88 0.39 -26.85 3.85
N LEU A 89 -0.45 -26.36 2.93
CA LEU A 89 -1.84 -26.76 2.82
C LEU A 89 -1.99 -28.28 2.67
N ASN A 90 -1.20 -28.91 1.79
CA ASN A 90 -1.26 -30.36 1.55
C ASN A 90 -0.74 -31.15 2.76
N GLY A 91 0.30 -30.66 3.42
CA GLY A 91 0.87 -31.29 4.62
C GLY A 91 -0.16 -31.41 5.75
N LEU A 92 -0.85 -30.30 6.05
CA LEU A 92 -1.91 -30.28 7.06
C LEU A 92 -3.13 -31.10 6.62
N LYS A 93 -3.55 -30.98 5.35
CA LYS A 93 -4.70 -31.73 4.84
C LYS A 93 -4.50 -33.25 4.92
N ARG A 94 -3.28 -33.76 4.60
CA ARG A 94 -2.94 -35.19 4.71
C ARG A 94 -3.02 -35.72 6.14
N LYS A 95 -2.84 -34.86 7.15
CA LYS A 95 -2.99 -35.21 8.57
C LYS A 95 -4.45 -35.17 9.04
N GLY A 96 -5.40 -34.85 8.16
CA GLY A 96 -6.82 -34.80 8.46
C GLY A 96 -7.32 -33.44 8.96
N PHE A 97 -6.47 -32.42 9.00
CA PHE A 97 -6.87 -31.09 9.47
C PHE A 97 -7.65 -30.32 8.40
N GLU A 98 -8.56 -29.47 8.85
CA GLU A 98 -9.19 -28.46 8.00
C GLU A 98 -8.21 -27.31 7.78
N VAL A 99 -8.20 -26.76 6.56
CA VAL A 99 -7.31 -25.67 6.17
C VAL A 99 -8.02 -24.69 5.25
N TYR A 100 -7.80 -23.41 5.48
CA TYR A 100 -8.41 -22.32 4.74
C TYR A 100 -7.35 -21.26 4.43
N LEU A 101 -7.39 -20.70 3.24
CA LEU A 101 -6.74 -19.42 2.97
C LEU A 101 -7.67 -18.31 3.47
N VAL A 102 -7.11 -17.31 4.14
CA VAL A 102 -7.90 -16.25 4.80
C VAL A 102 -7.30 -14.87 4.60
N GLY A 103 -8.08 -13.83 4.86
CA GLY A 103 -7.56 -12.46 4.90
C GLY A 103 -7.31 -11.84 3.53
N GLY A 104 -6.22 -11.07 3.43
CA GLY A 104 -5.91 -10.26 2.25
C GLY A 104 -5.67 -11.10 1.00
N CYS A 105 -5.18 -12.33 1.14
CA CYS A 105 -4.90 -13.21 0.01
C CYS A 105 -6.17 -13.61 -0.76
N VAL A 106 -7.26 -13.94 -0.06
CA VAL A 106 -8.53 -14.33 -0.68
C VAL A 106 -9.12 -13.16 -1.46
N ARG A 107 -9.14 -11.97 -0.85
CA ARG A 107 -9.58 -10.73 -1.51
C ARG A 107 -8.76 -10.44 -2.77
N ASP A 108 -7.43 -10.52 -2.68
CA ASP A 108 -6.55 -10.22 -3.80
C ASP A 108 -6.75 -11.24 -4.94
N LEU A 109 -6.96 -12.52 -4.62
CA LEU A 109 -7.30 -13.55 -5.59
C LEU A 109 -8.61 -13.26 -6.32
N ILE A 110 -9.67 -12.85 -5.61
CA ILE A 110 -10.97 -12.46 -6.19
C ILE A 110 -10.81 -11.26 -7.13
N LEU A 111 -10.01 -10.27 -6.72
CA LEU A 111 -9.67 -9.09 -7.54
C LEU A 111 -8.68 -9.39 -8.67
N ARG A 112 -8.27 -10.66 -8.83
CA ARG A 112 -7.25 -11.12 -9.79
C ARG A 112 -5.90 -10.41 -9.66
N ARG A 113 -5.58 -9.90 -8.47
CA ARG A 113 -4.28 -9.30 -8.14
C ARG A 113 -3.36 -10.33 -7.51
N THR A 114 -2.07 -10.04 -7.48
CA THR A 114 -1.07 -10.87 -6.77
C THR A 114 -1.17 -10.61 -5.27
N PRO A 115 -1.44 -11.63 -4.44
CA PRO A 115 -1.35 -11.51 -2.98
C PRO A 115 0.08 -11.20 -2.56
N LYS A 116 0.25 -10.39 -1.50
CA LYS A 116 1.55 -10.14 -0.88
C LYS A 116 2.05 -11.39 -0.12
N ASP A 117 1.15 -11.95 0.66
CA ASP A 117 1.35 -13.07 1.57
C ASP A 117 0.13 -14.01 1.48
N PHE A 118 0.31 -15.25 1.91
CA PHE A 118 -0.77 -16.25 2.02
C PHE A 118 -0.87 -16.73 3.45
N ASP A 119 -1.95 -16.33 4.12
CA ASP A 119 -2.24 -16.75 5.49
C ASP A 119 -3.10 -18.01 5.47
N ILE A 120 -2.64 -19.05 6.16
CA ILE A 120 -3.38 -20.30 6.35
C ILE A 120 -4.03 -20.30 7.73
N LEU A 121 -5.32 -20.58 7.78
CA LEU A 121 -6.04 -20.92 9.01
C LEU A 121 -6.31 -22.42 9.05
N THR A 122 -6.06 -23.07 10.18
CA THR A 122 -6.26 -24.52 10.32
C THR A 122 -6.97 -24.91 11.62
N SER A 123 -7.65 -26.06 11.60
CA SER A 123 -8.20 -26.68 12.80
C SER A 123 -7.12 -27.28 13.71
N ALA A 124 -5.90 -27.53 13.20
CA ALA A 124 -4.79 -28.02 13.99
C ALA A 124 -4.39 -27.02 15.09
N GLU A 125 -3.98 -27.51 16.26
CA GLU A 125 -3.30 -26.70 17.27
C GLU A 125 -1.90 -26.31 16.79
N LEU A 126 -1.36 -25.20 17.29
CA LEU A 126 -0.01 -24.73 16.90
C LEU A 126 1.08 -25.79 17.16
N LYS A 127 0.95 -26.57 18.24
CA LYS A 127 1.86 -27.69 18.55
C LYS A 127 1.76 -28.81 17.52
N GLU A 128 0.58 -29.07 16.96
CA GLU A 128 0.38 -30.08 15.92
C GLU A 128 0.92 -29.60 14.57
N VAL A 129 0.81 -28.31 14.27
CA VAL A 129 1.47 -27.69 13.11
C VAL A 129 2.99 -27.89 13.21
N MET A 130 3.60 -27.60 14.37
CA MET A 130 5.03 -27.85 14.60
C MET A 130 5.42 -29.32 14.43
N ARG A 131 4.59 -30.28 14.88
CA ARG A 131 4.85 -31.71 14.66
C ARG A 131 4.73 -32.12 13.19
N THR A 132 3.98 -31.36 12.39
CA THR A 132 3.76 -31.65 10.97
C THR A 132 4.92 -31.16 10.09
N PHE A 133 5.60 -30.08 10.48
CA PHE A 133 6.67 -29.47 9.69
C PHE A 133 7.96 -29.32 10.50
N SER A 134 9.06 -29.89 9.99
CA SER A 134 10.36 -29.88 10.68
C SER A 134 10.96 -28.48 10.86
N ARG A 135 10.74 -27.57 9.91
CA ARG A 135 11.17 -26.16 9.99
C ARG A 135 9.97 -25.26 10.28
N CYS A 136 9.51 -25.29 11.53
CA CYS A 136 8.38 -24.49 11.99
C CYS A 136 8.70 -23.87 13.36
N GLU A 137 8.39 -22.59 13.52
CA GLU A 137 8.51 -21.89 14.79
C GLU A 137 7.20 -21.20 15.18
N ILE A 138 6.89 -21.12 16.47
CA ILE A 138 5.77 -20.32 16.97
C ILE A 138 6.29 -18.93 17.30
N VAL A 139 5.74 -17.92 16.64
CA VAL A 139 6.07 -16.52 16.87
C VAL A 139 4.89 -15.76 17.46
N GLY A 140 5.18 -14.66 18.14
CA GLY A 140 4.16 -13.76 18.71
C GLY A 140 3.70 -14.19 20.10
N ARG A 141 3.77 -13.27 21.07
CA ARG A 141 3.33 -13.53 22.46
C ARG A 141 1.82 -13.41 22.63
N ARG A 142 1.24 -12.32 22.11
CA ARG A 142 -0.20 -12.02 22.23
C ARG A 142 -1.03 -12.82 21.22
N PHE A 143 -0.55 -12.90 19.98
CA PHE A 143 -1.19 -13.62 18.89
C PHE A 143 -0.22 -14.67 18.35
N PRO A 144 -0.09 -15.82 19.03
CA PRO A 144 0.83 -16.86 18.60
C PRO A 144 0.37 -17.45 17.26
N ILE A 145 1.28 -17.47 16.29
CA ILE A 145 1.11 -18.08 14.97
C ILE A 145 2.34 -18.93 14.65
N CYS A 146 2.20 -19.89 13.74
CA CYS A 146 3.32 -20.68 13.24
C CYS A 146 3.90 -20.03 11.98
N HIS A 147 5.21 -19.86 11.95
CA HIS A 147 5.97 -19.60 10.74
C HIS A 147 6.53 -20.92 10.23
N VAL A 148 6.00 -21.40 9.09
CA VAL A 148 6.47 -22.61 8.43
C VAL A 148 7.42 -22.21 7.30
N HIS A 149 8.68 -22.64 7.39
CA HIS A 149 9.68 -22.36 6.37
C HIS A 149 9.64 -23.45 5.30
N VAL A 150 9.34 -23.03 4.07
CA VAL A 150 9.39 -23.89 2.88
C VAL A 150 10.32 -23.23 1.88
N ASP A 151 11.43 -23.88 1.58
CA ASP A 151 12.54 -23.32 0.81
C ASP A 151 13.00 -21.99 1.45
N ASP A 152 13.06 -20.90 0.67
CA ASP A 152 13.39 -19.55 1.12
C ASP A 152 12.16 -18.69 1.47
N THR A 153 10.98 -19.32 1.58
CA THR A 153 9.72 -18.63 1.87
C THR A 153 9.15 -19.01 3.23
N VAL A 154 8.56 -18.03 3.90
CA VAL A 154 7.83 -18.25 5.17
C VAL A 154 6.34 -18.21 4.88
N VAL A 155 5.61 -19.22 5.35
CA VAL A 155 4.16 -19.30 5.27
C VAL A 155 3.58 -19.18 6.68
N GLU A 156 2.70 -18.22 6.88
CA GLU A 156 2.03 -18.00 8.17
C GLU A 156 0.85 -18.97 8.33
N VAL A 157 0.84 -19.69 9.46
CA VAL A 157 -0.21 -20.65 9.82
C VAL A 157 -0.79 -20.28 11.18
N SER A 158 -2.08 -19.99 11.20
CA SER A 158 -2.86 -19.69 12.39
C SER A 158 -3.77 -20.86 12.76
N SER A 159 -3.97 -21.10 14.06
CA SER A 159 -4.93 -22.07 14.57
C SER A 159 -6.26 -21.42 14.94
N ILE A 160 -7.37 -22.09 14.65
CA ILE A 160 -8.72 -21.70 15.06
C ILE A 160 -8.87 -21.76 16.59
N SER A 161 -8.39 -22.82 17.23
CA SER A 161 -8.58 -23.08 18.67
C SER A 161 -7.84 -22.09 19.56
N THR A 162 -6.68 -21.60 19.09
CA THR A 162 -5.86 -20.64 19.83
C THR A 162 -6.47 -19.23 19.85
N ARG A 163 -7.30 -18.90 18.86
CA ARG A 163 -8.07 -17.64 18.82
C ARG A 163 -9.31 -17.71 19.71
N ALA A 164 -10.02 -18.84 19.67
CA ALA A 164 -11.25 -19.06 20.45
C ALA A 164 -11.06 -19.04 21.98
N THR A 165 -9.87 -19.42 22.48
CA THR A 165 -9.59 -19.58 23.92
C THR A 165 -9.14 -18.30 24.63
N LYS A 166 -8.67 -17.27 23.92
CA LYS A 166 -8.10 -16.04 24.55
C LYS A 166 -8.99 -14.80 24.49
N PHE A 167 -9.97 -14.76 23.59
CA PHE A 167 -10.99 -13.68 23.55
C PHE A 167 -12.28 -14.06 24.27
N GLY A 168 -12.15 -14.82 25.37
CA GLY A 168 -13.24 -15.00 26.32
C GLY A 168 -13.46 -13.72 27.12
N ARG A 169 -14.69 -13.20 27.09
CA ARG A 169 -15.28 -12.17 27.98
C ARG A 169 -15.38 -10.71 27.51
N ASP A 170 -15.68 -10.46 26.23
CA ASP A 170 -16.38 -9.21 25.88
C ASP A 170 -17.22 -9.41 24.61
N LEU A 171 -18.42 -9.99 24.77
CA LEU A 171 -19.41 -10.16 23.71
C LEU A 171 -20.59 -9.23 23.99
N SER A 172 -20.43 -7.94 23.71
CA SER A 172 -21.55 -6.97 23.65
C SER A 172 -22.15 -6.86 22.25
N PHE A 173 -21.66 -7.66 21.29
CA PHE A 173 -22.10 -7.68 19.91
C PHE A 173 -22.03 -9.12 19.39
N ASP A 174 -22.99 -9.96 19.79
CA ASP A 174 -23.22 -11.25 19.15
C ASP A 174 -24.36 -11.04 18.13
N PRO A 175 -24.07 -10.94 16.83
CA PRO A 175 -25.13 -10.86 15.83
C PRO A 175 -25.98 -12.13 15.93
N GLU A 176 -27.31 -12.00 15.84
CA GLU A 176 -28.22 -13.16 15.93
C GLU A 176 -27.76 -14.29 15.00
N MET A 177 -27.48 -15.44 15.62
CA MET A 177 -27.05 -16.64 14.93
C MET A 177 -28.16 -17.09 13.97
N PRO A 178 -27.85 -17.42 12.70
CA PRO A 178 -28.82 -18.03 11.81
C PRO A 178 -29.35 -19.34 12.40
N VAL A 179 -30.66 -19.57 12.28
CA VAL A 179 -31.42 -20.63 12.97
C VAL A 179 -31.00 -22.06 12.60
N GLU A 180 -30.26 -22.24 11.50
CA GLU A 180 -29.77 -23.54 11.00
C GLU A 180 -28.24 -23.51 10.77
N CYS A 181 -27.47 -23.42 11.85
CA CYS A 181 -26.01 -23.31 11.77
C CYS A 181 -25.31 -24.63 12.15
N ASP A 182 -24.51 -25.19 11.24
CA ASP A 182 -23.56 -26.28 11.54
C ASP A 182 -22.46 -25.75 12.48
N GLU A 183 -22.00 -26.57 13.43
CA GLU A 183 -20.96 -26.21 14.40
C GLU A 183 -19.70 -25.69 13.70
N LYS A 184 -19.36 -26.27 12.55
CA LYS A 184 -18.21 -25.83 11.75
C LYS A 184 -18.40 -24.44 11.16
N ASP A 185 -19.60 -24.13 10.67
CA ASP A 185 -19.90 -22.80 10.14
C ASP A 185 -19.92 -21.75 11.25
N TYR A 186 -20.42 -22.11 12.45
CA TYR A 186 -20.34 -21.24 13.63
C TYR A 186 -18.89 -20.88 13.98
N ILE A 187 -18.00 -21.87 14.02
CA ILE A 187 -16.58 -21.67 14.34
C ILE A 187 -15.90 -20.78 13.28
N ARG A 188 -16.16 -21.03 11.99
CA ARG A 188 -15.61 -20.21 10.89
C ARG A 188 -16.11 -18.77 10.97
N TRP A 189 -17.41 -18.58 11.16
CA TRP A 189 -18.03 -17.27 11.30
C TRP A 189 -17.45 -16.49 12.48
N LYS A 190 -17.30 -17.12 13.64
CA LYS A 190 -16.69 -16.52 14.83
C LYS A 190 -15.25 -16.05 14.57
N ASN A 191 -14.46 -16.83 13.80
CA ASN A 191 -13.12 -16.39 13.38
C ASN A 191 -13.17 -15.16 12.46
N CYS A 192 -14.15 -15.10 11.56
CA CYS A 192 -14.33 -13.95 10.68
C CYS A 192 -14.69 -12.67 11.46
N LEU A 193 -15.48 -12.76 12.53
CA LEU A 193 -15.91 -11.61 13.35
C LEU A 193 -14.76 -10.85 14.02
N GLU A 194 -13.65 -11.52 14.33
CA GLU A 194 -12.48 -10.91 14.98
C GLU A 194 -11.62 -10.05 14.03
N ARG A 195 -11.91 -10.10 12.73
CA ARG A 195 -11.11 -9.42 11.70
C ARG A 195 -11.48 -7.94 11.58
N ASP A 196 -10.69 -7.21 10.80
CA ASP A 196 -10.82 -5.76 10.66
C ASP A 196 -11.93 -5.35 9.69
N PHE A 197 -11.91 -5.88 8.46
CA PHE A 197 -12.80 -5.48 7.37
C PHE A 197 -13.51 -6.66 6.74
N THR A 198 -14.75 -6.45 6.26
CA THR A 198 -15.60 -7.48 5.63
C THR A 198 -14.87 -8.22 4.51
N ILE A 199 -14.16 -7.48 3.66
CA ILE A 199 -13.38 -8.01 2.54
C ILE A 199 -12.19 -8.88 2.95
N ASN A 200 -11.69 -8.72 4.19
CA ASN A 200 -10.65 -9.58 4.78
C ASN A 200 -11.25 -10.72 5.63
N GLY A 201 -12.58 -10.74 5.79
CA GLY A 201 -13.35 -11.76 6.50
C GLY A 201 -13.74 -12.95 5.63
N LEU A 202 -13.16 -13.08 4.44
CA LEU A 202 -13.42 -14.19 3.51
C LEU A 202 -12.50 -15.37 3.82
N MET A 203 -13.04 -16.59 3.71
CA MET A 203 -12.30 -17.84 3.87
C MET A 203 -12.42 -18.68 2.61
N PHE A 204 -11.30 -19.17 2.09
CA PHE A 204 -11.26 -19.99 0.88
C PHE A 204 -10.73 -21.38 1.20
N ASP A 205 -11.53 -22.41 0.90
CA ASP A 205 -11.09 -23.82 0.90
C ASP A 205 -10.68 -24.22 -0.53
N PRO A 206 -9.36 -24.41 -0.79
CA PRO A 206 -8.86 -24.77 -2.12
C PRO A 206 -9.19 -26.21 -2.54
N TYR A 207 -9.61 -27.08 -1.60
CA TYR A 207 -9.98 -28.47 -1.86
C TYR A 207 -11.47 -28.59 -2.17
N ALA A 208 -12.32 -27.94 -1.37
CA ALA A 208 -13.75 -27.88 -1.63
C ALA A 208 -14.09 -26.93 -2.79
N LYS A 209 -13.16 -26.04 -3.18
CA LYS A 209 -13.37 -24.97 -4.17
C LYS A 209 -14.50 -24.03 -3.76
N LEU A 210 -14.58 -23.74 -2.46
CA LEU A 210 -15.61 -22.90 -1.87
C LEU A 210 -14.99 -21.69 -1.17
N VAL A 211 -15.59 -20.52 -1.39
CA VAL A 211 -15.36 -19.32 -0.60
C VAL A 211 -16.55 -19.14 0.34
N TYR A 212 -16.26 -19.10 1.62
CA TYR A 212 -17.21 -18.81 2.69
C TYR A 212 -17.22 -17.30 2.93
N ASP A 213 -18.39 -16.70 2.75
CA ASP A 213 -18.66 -15.30 3.02
C ASP A 213 -19.83 -15.17 4.00
N TYR A 214 -19.48 -14.95 5.27
CA TYR A 214 -20.45 -14.77 6.34
C TYR A 214 -20.77 -13.30 6.62
N LEU A 215 -20.05 -12.36 6.00
CA LEU A 215 -20.03 -10.94 6.38
C LEU A 215 -20.33 -9.99 5.20
N GLY A 216 -20.59 -10.53 4.01
CA GLY A 216 -20.89 -9.77 2.80
C GLY A 216 -19.65 -9.19 2.13
N GLY A 217 -18.48 -9.77 2.39
CA GLY A 217 -17.19 -9.30 1.84
C GLY A 217 -17.14 -9.37 0.31
N VAL A 218 -17.78 -10.36 -0.31
CA VAL A 218 -17.83 -10.48 -1.78
C VAL A 218 -18.62 -9.32 -2.39
N ASP A 219 -19.75 -8.94 -1.79
CA ASP A 219 -20.56 -7.83 -2.27
C ASP A 219 -19.88 -6.47 -2.06
N ASP A 220 -19.14 -6.32 -0.96
CA ASP A 220 -18.32 -5.13 -0.71
C ASP A 220 -17.13 -5.03 -1.68
N ILE A 221 -16.49 -6.15 -2.05
CA ILE A 221 -15.47 -6.18 -3.12
C ILE A 221 -16.09 -5.75 -4.46
N ARG A 222 -17.27 -6.28 -4.82
CA ARG A 222 -17.97 -5.90 -6.07
C ARG A 222 -18.32 -4.42 -6.12
N LYS A 223 -18.66 -3.83 -4.97
CA LYS A 223 -19.00 -2.40 -4.84
C LYS A 223 -17.78 -1.51 -4.62
N ALA A 224 -16.57 -2.08 -4.55
CA ALA A 224 -15.33 -1.39 -4.17
C ALA A 224 -15.49 -0.57 -2.87
N LYS A 225 -16.15 -1.16 -1.85
CA LYS A 225 -16.41 -0.52 -0.56
C LYS A 225 -15.60 -1.18 0.55
N LEU A 226 -14.95 -0.36 1.37
CA LEU A 226 -14.27 -0.78 2.58
C LEU A 226 -15.16 -0.55 3.79
N ARG A 227 -15.54 -1.63 4.48
CA ARG A 227 -16.41 -1.63 5.65
C ARG A 227 -15.78 -2.43 6.79
N THR A 228 -15.87 -1.91 8.01
CA THR A 228 -15.47 -2.63 9.23
C THR A 228 -16.47 -3.73 9.58
N ILE A 229 -15.99 -4.84 10.12
CA ILE A 229 -16.86 -5.96 10.52
C ILE A 229 -17.72 -5.54 11.72
N LYS A 230 -17.08 -5.13 12.81
CA LYS A 230 -17.75 -4.48 13.95
C LYS A 230 -18.16 -3.04 13.61
N PRO A 231 -19.07 -2.41 14.39
CA PRO A 231 -19.32 -0.97 14.30
C PRO A 231 -18.00 -0.19 14.29
N ALA A 232 -17.88 0.80 13.41
CA ALA A 232 -16.59 1.39 13.06
C ALA A 232 -15.90 2.05 14.26
N ASN A 233 -16.65 2.76 15.10
CA ASN A 233 -16.12 3.39 16.31
C ASN A 233 -15.54 2.36 17.30
N VAL A 234 -16.23 1.23 17.50
CA VAL A 234 -15.76 0.15 18.40
C VAL A 234 -14.51 -0.48 17.81
N SER A 235 -14.56 -0.90 16.55
CA SER A 235 -13.44 -1.56 15.85
C SER A 235 -12.15 -0.75 15.89
N LEU A 236 -12.23 0.55 15.60
CA LEU A 236 -11.07 1.44 15.51
C LEU A 236 -10.56 1.91 16.88
N THR A 237 -11.42 1.87 17.91
CA THR A 237 -11.01 2.13 19.30
C THR A 237 -10.28 0.92 19.90
N GLU A 238 -10.75 -0.30 19.61
CA GLU A 238 -10.09 -1.56 20.00
C GLU A 238 -8.65 -1.65 19.45
N ASP A 239 -8.47 -1.32 18.17
CA ASP A 239 -7.15 -1.31 17.51
C ASP A 239 -7.03 -0.13 16.55
N CYS A 240 -6.36 0.93 16.99
CA CYS A 240 -6.17 2.15 16.20
C CYS A 240 -5.30 1.92 14.95
N ALA A 241 -4.51 0.84 14.89
CA ALA A 241 -3.77 0.51 13.67
C ALA A 241 -4.73 0.16 12.52
N ARG A 242 -5.97 -0.23 12.82
CA ARG A 242 -7.02 -0.43 11.80
C ARG A 242 -7.32 0.86 11.03
N ILE A 243 -7.09 2.04 11.59
CA ILE A 243 -7.24 3.32 10.86
C ILE A 243 -6.23 3.38 9.71
N LEU A 244 -4.95 3.16 10.00
CA LEU A 244 -3.89 3.18 8.99
C LEU A 244 -4.04 2.02 7.99
N ARG A 245 -4.45 0.84 8.47
CA ARG A 245 -4.79 -0.29 7.59
C ARG A 245 -5.96 0.05 6.66
N ALA A 246 -6.97 0.79 7.13
CA ALA A 246 -8.10 1.20 6.32
C ALA A 246 -7.64 2.11 5.17
N VAL A 247 -6.83 3.13 5.49
CA VAL A 247 -6.22 4.04 4.51
C VAL A 247 -5.39 3.26 3.49
N ARG A 248 -4.50 2.39 3.97
CA ARG A 248 -3.65 1.55 3.13
C ARG A 248 -4.45 0.70 2.16
N ILE A 249 -5.48 -0.01 2.65
CA ILE A 249 -6.29 -0.90 1.83
C ILE A 249 -7.11 -0.10 0.82
N ALA A 250 -7.72 1.01 1.25
CA ALA A 250 -8.47 1.89 0.37
C ALA A 250 -7.60 2.47 -0.75
N ALA A 251 -6.40 2.96 -0.41
CA ALA A 251 -5.44 3.49 -1.39
C ALA A 251 -4.93 2.42 -2.37
N ARG A 252 -4.52 1.25 -1.86
CA ARG A 252 -4.00 0.16 -2.70
C ARG A 252 -5.05 -0.42 -3.65
N LEU A 253 -6.29 -0.58 -3.17
CA LEU A 253 -7.34 -1.26 -3.93
C LEU A 253 -8.25 -0.30 -4.69
N ASP A 254 -8.09 1.01 -4.49
CA ASP A 254 -8.97 2.04 -5.05
C ASP A 254 -10.41 1.92 -4.50
N PHE A 255 -10.55 1.56 -3.22
CA PHE A 255 -11.84 1.35 -2.56
C PHE A 255 -12.31 2.63 -1.85
N ARG A 256 -13.63 2.85 -1.86
CA ARG A 256 -14.28 3.93 -1.09
C ARG A 256 -14.63 3.44 0.30
N PHE A 257 -14.62 4.33 1.30
CA PHE A 257 -15.10 3.95 2.62
C PHE A 257 -16.63 3.83 2.61
N ALA A 258 -17.18 2.88 3.37
CA ALA A 258 -18.58 2.96 3.78
C ALA A 258 -18.78 4.21 4.66
N LYS A 259 -19.97 4.85 4.58
CA LYS A 259 -20.28 6.12 5.29
C LYS A 259 -19.86 6.08 6.77
N GLU A 260 -20.29 5.06 7.49
CA GLU A 260 -19.94 4.83 8.91
C GLU A 260 -18.42 4.71 9.12
N THR A 261 -17.74 3.88 8.31
CA THR A 261 -16.29 3.65 8.40
C THR A 261 -15.50 4.93 8.11
N GLY A 262 -15.87 5.69 7.08
CA GLY A 262 -15.19 6.92 6.70
C GLY A 262 -15.31 8.01 7.78
N LEU A 263 -16.50 8.17 8.37
CA LEU A 263 -16.73 9.10 9.47
C LEU A 263 -15.89 8.75 10.70
N ALA A 264 -15.88 7.46 11.09
CA ALA A 264 -15.11 6.98 12.24
C ALA A 264 -13.60 7.10 12.03
N VAL A 265 -13.09 6.80 10.83
CA VAL A 265 -11.67 6.97 10.48
C VAL A 265 -11.23 8.43 10.62
N LYS A 266 -12.08 9.37 10.22
CA LYS A 266 -11.81 10.80 10.36
C LYS A 266 -11.88 11.27 11.80
N SER A 267 -12.95 10.94 12.53
CA SER A 267 -13.15 11.38 13.92
C SER A 267 -12.10 10.82 14.88
N LEU A 268 -11.66 9.57 14.68
CA LEU A 268 -10.67 8.90 15.52
C LEU A 268 -9.23 9.05 15.01
N SER A 269 -8.99 9.85 13.98
CA SER A 269 -7.67 10.00 13.35
C SER A 269 -6.53 10.31 14.34
N SER A 270 -6.76 11.13 15.37
CA SER A 270 -5.76 11.46 16.39
C SER A 270 -5.35 10.26 17.26
N SER A 271 -6.18 9.22 17.35
CA SER A 271 -5.90 8.02 18.15
C SER A 271 -4.69 7.22 17.67
N VAL A 272 -4.25 7.43 16.41
CA VAL A 272 -3.05 6.78 15.86
C VAL A 272 -1.79 7.12 16.64
N LEU A 273 -1.77 8.25 17.36
CA LEU A 273 -0.66 8.64 18.25
C LEU A 273 -0.46 7.67 19.44
N ARG A 274 -1.44 6.82 19.74
CA ARG A 274 -1.31 5.76 20.76
C ARG A 274 -0.50 4.55 20.29
N LEU A 275 -0.24 4.44 18.99
CA LEU A 275 0.52 3.33 18.43
C LEU A 275 2.01 3.49 18.72
N ASP A 276 2.70 2.38 18.94
CA ASP A 276 4.15 2.39 19.06
C ASP A 276 4.81 2.81 17.72
N ARG A 277 6.00 3.40 17.80
CA ARG A 277 6.75 3.90 16.64
C ARG A 277 7.02 2.80 15.61
N GLY A 278 7.23 1.56 16.04
CA GLY A 278 7.45 0.41 15.18
C GLY A 278 6.21 0.07 14.35
N ARG A 279 5.02 0.05 14.98
CA ARG A 279 3.75 -0.18 14.29
C ARG A 279 3.42 0.95 13.32
N LEU A 280 3.66 2.19 13.69
CA LEU A 280 3.51 3.35 12.80
C LEU A 280 4.41 3.22 11.56
N LEU A 281 5.70 2.95 11.77
CA LEU A 281 6.65 2.75 10.67
C LEU A 281 6.24 1.59 9.76
N MET A 282 5.75 0.49 10.34
CA MET A 282 5.30 -0.67 9.56
C MET A 282 4.11 -0.33 8.65
N GLU A 283 3.08 0.33 9.17
CA GLU A 283 1.92 0.73 8.36
C GLU A 283 2.29 1.78 7.30
N MET A 284 3.15 2.75 7.65
CA MET A 284 3.71 3.70 6.69
C MET A 284 4.52 3.00 5.60
N ASN A 285 5.37 2.05 5.95
CA ASN A 285 6.14 1.30 4.97
C ASN A 285 5.23 0.53 4.02
N TYR A 286 4.15 -0.07 4.50
CA TYR A 286 3.19 -0.74 3.62
C TYR A 286 2.47 0.21 2.66
N MET A 287 2.22 1.45 3.07
CA MET A 287 1.62 2.47 2.20
C MET A 287 2.61 2.95 1.13
N MET A 288 3.88 3.15 1.50
CA MET A 288 4.87 3.84 0.67
C MET A 288 5.73 2.90 -0.19
N ALA A 289 5.89 1.63 0.19
CA ALA A 289 6.87 0.73 -0.42
C ALA A 289 6.27 -0.37 -1.33
N TYR A 290 4.94 -0.41 -1.50
CA TYR A 290 4.24 -1.53 -2.16
C TYR A 290 3.42 -1.09 -3.39
N GLY A 291 3.73 0.06 -3.98
CA GLY A 291 3.12 0.53 -5.24
C GLY A 291 1.78 1.26 -5.07
N SER A 292 1.59 1.95 -3.94
CA SER A 292 0.39 2.77 -3.68
C SER A 292 0.70 4.03 -2.86
N ALA A 293 1.94 4.53 -2.91
CA ALA A 293 2.41 5.63 -2.11
C ALA A 293 1.69 6.95 -2.45
N GLU A 294 1.50 7.25 -3.73
CA GLU A 294 0.83 8.48 -4.17
C GLU A 294 -0.63 8.52 -3.70
N ALA A 295 -1.36 7.43 -3.92
CA ALA A 295 -2.74 7.29 -3.49
C ALA A 295 -2.85 7.33 -1.96
N SER A 296 -1.87 6.75 -1.25
CA SER A 296 -1.83 6.78 0.22
C SER A 296 -1.61 8.20 0.74
N LEU A 297 -0.68 8.97 0.16
CA LEU A 297 -0.44 10.36 0.53
C LEU A 297 -1.68 11.24 0.32
N ARG A 298 -2.39 11.08 -0.79
CA ARG A 298 -3.65 11.79 -1.03
C ARG A 298 -4.71 11.45 0.01
N LEU A 299 -4.84 10.17 0.37
CA LEU A 299 -5.86 9.73 1.32
C LEU A 299 -5.52 10.15 2.75
N LEU A 300 -4.25 10.07 3.15
CA LEU A 300 -3.74 10.62 4.41
C LEU A 300 -4.02 12.13 4.50
N TRP A 301 -3.77 12.86 3.41
CA TRP A 301 -4.08 14.29 3.34
C TRP A 301 -5.58 14.52 3.50
N ARG A 302 -6.42 13.85 2.71
CA ARG A 302 -7.87 14.01 2.75
C ARG A 302 -8.48 13.82 4.13
N ILE A 303 -7.97 12.85 4.89
CA ILE A 303 -8.52 12.45 6.20
C ILE A 303 -8.02 13.34 7.35
N GLY A 304 -6.86 14.00 7.21
CA GLY A 304 -6.23 14.73 8.32
C GLY A 304 -5.01 14.01 8.94
N LEU A 305 -4.70 12.80 8.48
CA LEU A 305 -3.62 12.00 9.07
C LEU A 305 -2.23 12.45 8.63
N LEU A 306 -2.10 13.08 7.46
CA LEU A 306 -0.79 13.54 6.98
C LEU A 306 -0.18 14.59 7.93
N GLU A 307 -1.00 15.42 8.56
CA GLU A 307 -0.55 16.44 9.53
C GLU A 307 0.01 15.85 10.82
N ILE A 308 -0.37 14.61 11.12
CA ILE A 308 0.09 13.89 12.30
C ILE A 308 1.33 13.07 11.96
N LEU A 309 1.30 12.35 10.83
CA LEU A 309 2.35 11.40 10.49
C LEU A 309 3.53 12.04 9.74
N LEU A 310 3.26 13.00 8.85
CA LEU A 310 4.27 13.63 8.00
C LEU A 310 4.02 15.15 7.95
N PRO A 311 4.10 15.86 9.10
CA PRO A 311 3.71 17.27 9.21
C PRO A 311 4.53 18.18 8.29
N ILE A 312 5.80 17.86 8.01
CA ILE A 312 6.64 18.60 7.07
C ILE A 312 6.05 18.57 5.65
N GLN A 313 5.55 17.41 5.21
CA GLN A 313 4.92 17.26 3.89
C GLN A 313 3.50 17.82 3.88
N ALA A 314 2.79 17.76 5.01
CA ALA A 314 1.50 18.44 5.15
C ALA A 314 1.66 19.97 5.02
N ALA A 315 2.69 20.55 5.65
CA ALA A 315 2.99 21.98 5.56
C ALA A 315 3.24 22.41 4.11
N TYR A 316 3.95 21.59 3.35
CA TYR A 316 4.12 21.79 1.90
C TYR A 316 2.78 21.84 1.17
N PHE A 317 1.86 20.89 1.40
CA PHE A 317 0.53 20.93 0.78
C PHE A 317 -0.24 22.20 1.13
N VAL A 318 -0.18 22.66 2.38
CA VAL A 318 -0.88 23.89 2.76
C VAL A 318 -0.24 25.13 2.13
N ARG A 319 1.10 25.25 2.16
CA ARG A 319 1.85 26.40 1.61
C ARG A 319 1.54 26.66 0.14
N TYR A 320 1.39 25.60 -0.66
CA TYR A 320 1.07 25.68 -2.08
C TYR A 320 -0.43 25.55 -2.38
N GLY A 321 -1.30 25.71 -1.37
CA GLY A 321 -2.75 25.78 -1.55
C GLY A 321 -3.39 24.46 -2.04
N PHE A 322 -2.77 23.32 -1.75
CA PHE A 322 -3.25 22.01 -2.15
C PHE A 322 -4.42 21.56 -1.26
N ARG A 323 -5.64 21.66 -1.78
CA ARG A 323 -6.87 21.36 -1.02
C ARG A 323 -6.99 19.86 -0.73
N ARG A 324 -7.74 19.48 0.30
CA ARG A 324 -7.94 18.07 0.73
C ARG A 324 -8.56 17.17 -0.35
N ARG A 325 -9.30 17.74 -1.30
CA ARG A 325 -9.95 17.04 -2.43
C ARG A 325 -9.29 17.34 -3.78
N ASP A 326 -8.10 17.93 -3.75
CA ASP A 326 -7.41 18.35 -4.96
C ASP A 326 -6.97 17.14 -5.79
N LYS A 327 -7.21 17.24 -7.11
CA LYS A 327 -6.84 16.23 -8.11
C LYS A 327 -5.55 16.60 -8.85
N ARG A 328 -5.03 17.82 -8.65
CA ARG A 328 -3.78 18.27 -9.26
C ARG A 328 -2.60 17.39 -8.85
N TYR A 329 -1.56 17.40 -9.68
CA TYR A 329 -0.25 16.84 -9.34
C TYR A 329 0.66 17.94 -8.80
N ASN A 330 1.59 17.56 -7.96
CA ASN A 330 2.70 18.38 -7.46
C ASN A 330 3.96 17.50 -7.44
N MET A 331 5.14 18.07 -7.16
CA MET A 331 6.39 17.32 -7.25
C MET A 331 6.41 16.10 -6.33
N LEU A 332 5.94 16.24 -5.07
CA LEU A 332 5.86 15.12 -4.13
C LEU A 332 5.04 13.96 -4.68
N LEU A 333 3.83 14.23 -5.17
CA LEU A 333 2.93 13.21 -5.70
C LEU A 333 3.46 12.63 -7.02
N SER A 334 4.15 13.43 -7.85
CA SER A 334 4.81 12.95 -9.07
C SER A 334 5.93 11.95 -8.76
N LEU A 335 6.81 12.27 -7.80
CA LEU A 335 7.87 11.38 -7.35
C LEU A 335 7.31 10.04 -6.86
N PHE A 336 6.26 10.06 -6.03
CA PHE A 336 5.64 8.84 -5.54
C PHE A 336 4.83 8.09 -6.60
N SER A 337 4.22 8.79 -7.57
CA SER A 337 3.57 8.14 -8.71
C SER A 337 4.56 7.38 -9.58
N ASN A 338 5.74 7.97 -9.82
CA ASN A 338 6.81 7.29 -10.56
C ASN A 338 7.43 6.15 -9.77
N LEU A 339 7.55 6.27 -8.43
CA LEU A 339 7.92 5.15 -7.58
C LEU A 339 6.90 4.01 -7.69
N ASP A 340 5.60 4.32 -7.65
CA ASP A 340 4.53 3.33 -7.69
C ASP A 340 4.52 2.53 -9.01
N LYS A 341 4.94 3.12 -10.13
CA LYS A 341 5.11 2.41 -11.42
C LYS A 341 6.17 1.31 -11.37
N LEU A 342 7.15 1.42 -10.47
CA LEU A 342 8.26 0.48 -10.34
C LEU A 342 7.99 -0.62 -9.32
N LEU A 343 7.05 -0.41 -8.39
CA LEU A 343 6.82 -1.29 -7.25
C LEU A 343 5.50 -2.05 -7.38
N ALA A 344 5.38 -3.14 -6.65
CA ALA A 344 4.16 -3.93 -6.55
C ALA A 344 4.15 -4.70 -5.21
N PRO A 345 3.03 -5.33 -4.82
CA PRO A 345 2.97 -6.11 -3.58
C PRO A 345 4.03 -7.21 -3.43
N ASP A 346 4.39 -7.83 -4.55
CA ASP A 346 5.42 -8.87 -4.70
C ASP A 346 6.81 -8.31 -5.01
N ARG A 347 6.92 -6.99 -5.22
CA ARG A 347 8.14 -6.27 -5.59
C ARG A 347 8.27 -4.97 -4.79
N PRO A 348 8.41 -5.06 -3.45
CA PRO A 348 8.48 -3.88 -2.59
C PRO A 348 9.86 -3.24 -2.61
N CYS A 349 9.97 -2.04 -2.03
CA CYS A 349 11.26 -1.41 -1.73
C CYS A 349 11.56 -1.33 -0.23
N HIS A 350 12.84 -1.16 0.12
CA HIS A 350 13.23 -0.87 1.49
C HIS A 350 12.82 0.55 1.90
N SER A 351 12.52 0.76 3.19
CA SER A 351 12.00 2.03 3.71
C SER A 351 12.92 3.23 3.50
N SER A 352 14.23 2.99 3.40
CA SER A 352 15.21 4.03 3.13
C SER A 352 14.97 4.75 1.80
N LEU A 353 14.38 4.08 0.80
CA LEU A 353 14.13 4.70 -0.50
C LEU A 353 13.05 5.78 -0.41
N TRP A 354 11.88 5.48 0.16
CA TRP A 354 10.82 6.49 0.26
C TRP A 354 11.17 7.61 1.25
N VAL A 355 11.93 7.32 2.32
CA VAL A 355 12.46 8.38 3.21
C VAL A 355 13.44 9.28 2.47
N ALA A 356 14.32 8.71 1.64
CA ALA A 356 15.24 9.49 0.80
C ALA A 356 14.48 10.42 -0.17
N ILE A 357 13.40 9.93 -0.78
CA ILE A 357 12.53 10.74 -1.65
C ILE A 357 11.86 11.88 -0.89
N LEU A 358 11.37 11.65 0.32
CA LEU A 358 10.78 12.69 1.17
C LEU A 358 11.79 13.79 1.54
N ALA A 359 13.01 13.39 1.94
CA ALA A 359 14.08 14.33 2.28
C ALA A 359 14.54 15.13 1.05
N PHE A 360 14.67 14.45 -0.10
CA PHE A 360 15.00 15.07 -1.37
C PHE A 360 13.95 16.10 -1.79
N HIS A 361 12.67 15.74 -1.74
CA HIS A 361 11.58 16.66 -2.03
C HIS A 361 11.61 17.88 -1.10
N LYS A 362 11.80 17.67 0.21
CA LYS A 362 11.88 18.78 1.18
C LYS A 362 13.04 19.72 0.87
N ALA A 363 14.21 19.20 0.51
CA ALA A 363 15.36 20.02 0.15
C ALA A 363 15.09 20.91 -1.06
N LEU A 364 14.38 20.40 -2.07
CA LEU A 364 13.99 21.19 -3.25
C LEU A 364 12.86 22.18 -2.95
N ALA A 365 11.90 21.81 -2.10
CA ALA A 365 10.82 22.70 -1.69
C ALA A 365 11.33 23.89 -0.86
N ASP A 366 12.40 23.71 -0.08
CA ASP A 366 13.05 24.80 0.66
C ASP A 366 13.92 25.67 -0.24
N GLN A 367 14.64 25.04 -1.15
CA GLN A 367 15.58 25.71 -2.04
C GLN A 367 15.44 25.13 -3.45
N PRO A 368 14.58 25.74 -4.29
CA PRO A 368 14.40 25.33 -5.68
C PRO A 368 15.73 25.29 -6.44
N ARG A 369 15.84 24.35 -7.37
CA ARG A 369 17.10 24.08 -8.09
C ARG A 369 16.93 24.08 -9.59
N ASP A 370 18.02 24.38 -10.27
CA ASP A 370 18.13 24.19 -11.72
C ASP A 370 17.95 22.70 -12.08
N PRO A 371 17.17 22.38 -13.14
CA PRO A 371 16.91 21.00 -13.56
C PRO A 371 18.18 20.22 -13.91
N LEU A 372 19.25 20.88 -14.39
CA LEU A 372 20.56 20.26 -14.64
C LEU A 372 21.27 19.89 -13.34
N VAL A 373 21.18 20.72 -12.28
CA VAL A 373 21.73 20.38 -10.95
C VAL A 373 21.05 19.11 -10.44
N VAL A 374 19.73 19.02 -10.58
CA VAL A 374 18.98 17.86 -10.10
C VAL A 374 19.28 16.60 -10.94
N ALA A 375 19.42 16.74 -12.26
CA ALA A 375 19.84 15.65 -13.14
C ALA A 375 21.25 15.15 -12.79
N ALA A 376 22.21 16.05 -12.66
CA ALA A 376 23.59 15.72 -12.30
C ALA A 376 23.67 15.09 -10.91
N PHE A 377 22.88 15.58 -9.94
CA PHE A 377 22.76 14.96 -8.61
C PHE A 377 22.21 13.53 -8.69
N SER A 378 21.12 13.31 -9.41
CA SER A 378 20.53 11.97 -9.61
C SER A 378 21.53 11.00 -10.25
N LEU A 379 22.23 11.44 -11.30
CA LEU A 379 23.27 10.65 -11.98
C LEU A 379 24.44 10.35 -11.05
N ALA A 380 24.90 11.35 -10.28
CA ALA A 380 25.97 11.19 -9.29
C ALA A 380 25.59 10.16 -8.21
N VAL A 381 24.33 10.15 -7.76
CA VAL A 381 23.84 9.12 -6.82
C VAL A 381 23.84 7.74 -7.49
N HIS A 382 23.44 7.64 -8.76
CA HIS A 382 23.38 6.38 -9.50
C HIS A 382 24.76 5.75 -9.75
N ASN A 383 25.72 6.54 -10.23
CA ASN A 383 27.05 6.06 -10.62
C ASN A 383 28.04 6.00 -9.45
N GLY A 384 27.58 6.19 -8.21
CA GLY A 384 28.41 6.04 -7.01
C GLY A 384 29.32 7.24 -6.74
N GLY A 385 28.95 8.44 -7.20
CA GLY A 385 29.65 9.69 -6.87
C GLY A 385 30.68 10.12 -7.90
N ASP A 386 30.69 9.54 -9.10
CA ASP A 386 31.49 10.04 -10.22
C ASP A 386 30.83 11.31 -10.79
N LEU A 387 31.17 12.45 -10.15
CA LEU A 387 30.65 13.76 -10.52
C LEU A 387 31.07 14.17 -11.93
N SER A 388 32.28 13.80 -12.39
CA SER A 388 32.75 14.21 -13.72
C SER A 388 31.90 13.57 -14.82
N GLU A 389 31.64 12.27 -14.69
CA GLU A 389 30.76 11.55 -15.60
C GLU A 389 29.32 12.06 -15.50
N ALA A 390 28.80 12.24 -14.28
CA ALA A 390 27.42 12.71 -14.05
C ALA A 390 27.17 14.09 -14.69
N LEU A 391 28.12 15.03 -14.54
CA LEU A 391 28.05 16.37 -15.14
C LEU A 391 28.12 16.32 -16.67
N SER A 392 28.98 15.45 -17.22
CA SER A 392 29.10 15.24 -18.68
C SER A 392 27.79 14.73 -19.27
N ILE A 393 27.18 13.72 -18.64
CA ILE A 393 25.91 13.15 -19.09
C ILE A 393 24.79 14.17 -18.92
N ALA A 394 24.72 14.89 -17.78
CA ALA A 394 23.68 15.87 -17.53
C ALA A 394 23.64 16.98 -18.59
N ARG A 395 24.80 17.46 -19.05
CA ARG A 395 24.88 18.47 -20.12
C ARG A 395 24.39 17.99 -21.48
N ARG A 396 24.36 16.68 -21.71
CA ARG A 396 23.88 16.07 -22.95
C ARG A 396 22.36 15.87 -22.96
N ILE A 397 21.68 16.15 -21.84
CA ILE A 397 20.23 16.05 -21.76
C ILE A 397 19.63 17.21 -22.55
N SER A 398 19.10 16.89 -23.74
CA SER A 398 18.34 17.81 -24.58
C SER A 398 16.83 17.76 -24.30
N LYS A 399 16.41 16.90 -23.37
CA LYS A 399 15.00 16.66 -23.07
C LYS A 399 14.43 17.83 -22.25
N GLN A 400 13.23 18.26 -22.61
CA GLN A 400 12.51 19.27 -21.83
C GLN A 400 12.20 18.72 -20.43
N HIS A 401 12.36 19.59 -19.43
CA HIS A 401 11.96 19.31 -18.06
C HIS A 401 10.50 19.74 -17.84
N ASP A 402 9.85 19.16 -16.84
CA ASP A 402 8.52 19.59 -16.42
C ASP A 402 8.62 20.93 -15.68
N SER A 403 8.18 22.01 -16.35
CA SER A 403 8.19 23.37 -15.82
C SER A 403 7.00 23.68 -14.90
N SER A 404 6.12 22.71 -14.63
CA SER A 404 4.95 22.91 -13.75
C SER A 404 5.30 22.85 -12.27
N PHE A 405 6.50 22.41 -11.90
CA PHE A 405 6.94 22.28 -10.51
C PHE A 405 7.60 23.55 -9.99
N HIS A 406 7.15 24.04 -8.83
CA HIS A 406 7.69 25.23 -8.16
C HIS A 406 9.11 25.03 -7.62
N GLU A 407 9.51 23.77 -7.45
CA GLU A 407 10.79 23.31 -6.95
C GLU A 407 11.90 23.33 -8.02
N ILE A 408 11.53 23.44 -9.29
CA ILE A 408 12.44 23.45 -10.43
C ILE A 408 12.48 24.86 -10.99
N LEU A 409 13.68 25.45 -11.03
CA LEU A 409 13.92 26.77 -11.60
C LEU A 409 13.98 26.70 -13.14
N GLU A 410 13.81 27.84 -13.78
CA GLU A 410 14.17 27.98 -15.20
C GLU A 410 15.66 27.68 -15.39
N SER A 411 15.98 26.90 -16.44
CA SER A 411 17.35 26.45 -16.66
C SER A 411 18.27 27.60 -17.02
N GLN A 412 19.41 27.69 -16.32
CA GLN A 412 20.46 28.67 -16.51
C GLN A 412 21.72 28.02 -17.05
N PHE A 413 22.55 28.81 -17.75
CA PHE A 413 23.87 28.36 -18.14
C PHE A 413 24.80 28.35 -16.92
N LEU A 414 25.15 27.15 -16.45
CA LEU A 414 26.07 26.95 -15.32
C LEU A 414 27.40 26.41 -15.82
N ASP A 415 28.50 27.06 -15.43
CA ASP A 415 29.84 26.53 -15.63
C ASP A 415 30.07 25.23 -14.82
N SER A 416 31.15 24.53 -15.12
CA SER A 416 31.40 23.19 -14.56
C SER A 416 31.59 23.18 -13.05
N ASP A 417 32.25 24.22 -12.50
CA ASP A 417 32.59 24.25 -11.10
C ASP A 417 31.39 24.73 -10.28
N THR A 418 30.65 25.73 -10.76
CA THR A 418 29.38 26.15 -10.16
C THR A 418 28.36 25.01 -10.16
N LEU A 419 28.24 24.24 -11.25
CA LEU A 419 27.33 23.09 -11.31
C LEU A 419 27.75 22.00 -10.31
N ARG A 420 29.05 21.70 -10.20
CA ARG A 420 29.58 20.73 -9.24
C ARG A 420 29.28 21.15 -7.80
N ASP A 421 29.51 22.40 -7.45
CA ASP A 421 29.29 22.91 -6.10
C ASP A 421 27.80 22.93 -5.74
N ASN A 422 26.93 23.28 -6.69
CA ASN A 422 25.48 23.18 -6.51
C ASN A 422 25.01 21.74 -6.27
N VAL A 423 25.59 20.75 -6.96
CA VAL A 423 25.27 19.32 -6.73
C VAL A 423 25.69 18.88 -5.33
N LYS A 424 26.89 19.27 -4.87
CA LYS A 424 27.35 19.00 -3.50
C LYS A 424 26.48 19.70 -2.45
N HIS A 425 26.09 20.95 -2.71
CA HIS A 425 25.20 21.70 -1.84
C HIS A 425 23.81 21.05 -1.78
N LEU A 426 23.26 20.58 -2.90
CA LEU A 426 22.00 19.84 -2.90
C LEU A 426 22.11 18.58 -2.03
N ALA A 427 23.20 17.81 -2.13
CA ALA A 427 23.43 16.66 -1.26
C ALA A 427 23.42 17.04 0.24
N ALA A 428 24.05 18.16 0.60
CA ALA A 428 24.02 18.68 1.97
C ALA A 428 22.62 19.14 2.40
N SER A 429 21.86 19.80 1.51
CA SER A 429 20.46 20.19 1.76
C SER A 429 19.56 18.97 2.00
N VAL A 430 19.74 17.87 1.25
CA VAL A 430 19.00 16.62 1.48
C VAL A 430 19.33 16.01 2.84
N GLN A 431 20.61 16.01 3.24
CA GLN A 431 21.01 15.54 4.57
C GLN A 431 20.41 16.43 5.67
N GLY A 432 20.42 17.76 5.51
CA GLY A 432 19.79 18.69 6.45
C GLY A 432 18.28 18.52 6.55
N ALA A 433 17.59 18.31 5.43
CA ALA A 433 16.16 18.01 5.40
C ALA A 433 15.83 16.71 6.14
N LEU A 434 16.66 15.68 5.97
CA LEU A 434 16.53 14.43 6.70
C LEU A 434 16.69 14.62 8.21
N THR A 435 17.69 15.40 8.65
CA THR A 435 17.88 15.75 10.07
C THR A 435 16.62 16.40 10.65
N ASN A 436 16.06 17.39 9.95
CA ASN A 436 14.84 18.07 10.38
C ASN A 436 13.63 17.13 10.45
N MET A 437 13.54 16.16 9.56
CA MET A 437 12.48 15.14 9.58
C MET A 437 12.59 14.16 10.76
N THR A 438 13.77 14.04 11.35
CA THR A 438 14.03 13.14 12.49
C THR A 438 14.19 13.87 13.83
N ASP A 439 13.89 15.16 13.86
CA ASP A 439 14.05 16.02 15.03
C ASP A 439 12.68 16.54 15.50
N GLU A 440 12.36 16.29 16.76
CA GLU A 440 11.04 16.60 17.36
C GLU A 440 10.75 18.12 17.35
N TYR A 441 11.77 18.98 17.47
CA TYR A 441 11.60 20.43 17.42
C TYR A 441 11.16 20.87 16.02
N PHE A 442 11.83 20.42 14.97
CA PHE A 442 11.46 20.80 13.60
C PHE A 442 10.11 20.20 13.17
N VAL A 443 9.84 18.96 13.56
CA VAL A 443 8.55 18.29 13.28
C VAL A 443 7.40 19.02 13.96
N SER A 444 7.52 19.36 15.25
CA SER A 444 6.49 20.11 15.99
C SER A 444 6.25 21.52 15.45
N ARG A 445 7.27 22.15 14.87
CA ARG A 445 7.21 23.47 14.26
C ARG A 445 6.69 23.48 12.83
N ALA A 446 6.67 22.34 12.14
CA ALA A 446 6.33 22.27 10.72
C ALA A 446 4.93 22.82 10.40
N MET A 447 3.96 22.61 11.30
CA MET A 447 2.59 23.10 11.16
C MET A 447 2.29 24.36 12.00
N ALA A 448 3.31 25.04 12.54
CA ALA A 448 3.12 26.17 13.47
C ALA A 448 2.37 27.36 12.84
N GLU A 449 2.51 27.57 11.53
CA GLU A 449 1.80 28.62 10.78
C GLU A 449 0.32 28.30 10.52
N TYR A 450 -0.15 27.12 10.94
CA TYR A 450 -1.51 26.62 10.69
C TYR A 450 -2.23 26.26 11.99
N PRO A 451 -2.82 27.23 12.71
CA PRO A 451 -3.37 27.02 14.05
C PRO A 451 -4.49 25.99 14.16
N LYS A 452 -5.17 25.69 13.04
CA LYS A 452 -6.24 24.67 12.98
C LYS A 452 -5.70 23.25 12.79
N ALA A 453 -4.42 23.10 12.45
CA ALA A 453 -3.79 21.79 12.29
C ALA A 453 -3.49 21.17 13.66
N PRO A 454 -3.56 19.84 13.80
CA PRO A 454 -3.11 19.18 15.02
C PRO A 454 -1.62 19.45 15.22
N ARG A 455 -1.21 19.74 16.45
CA ARG A 455 0.22 19.75 16.81
C ARG A 455 0.69 18.31 16.88
N SER A 456 1.78 18.00 16.19
CA SER A 456 2.44 16.70 16.27
C SER A 456 3.95 16.89 16.28
N ASP A 457 4.58 16.33 17.29
CA ASP A 457 6.02 16.16 17.46
C ASP A 457 6.48 14.72 17.11
N LEU A 458 5.63 13.97 16.40
CA LEU A 458 5.82 12.55 16.17
C LEU A 458 7.01 12.27 15.24
N VAL A 459 8.12 11.84 15.83
CA VAL A 459 9.24 11.22 15.11
C VAL A 459 9.21 9.71 15.30
N PHE A 460 8.86 8.97 14.23
CA PHE A 460 8.82 7.49 14.24
C PHE A 460 9.96 6.83 13.44
N MET A 461 10.83 7.63 12.80
CA MET A 461 11.97 7.11 12.05
C MET A 461 13.13 6.74 12.99
N PRO A 462 13.57 5.47 13.04
CA PRO A 462 14.67 5.07 13.91
C PRO A 462 16.02 5.56 13.39
N LEU A 463 17.00 5.74 14.29
CA LEU A 463 18.36 6.16 13.96
C LEU A 463 19.02 5.25 12.90
N THR A 464 18.76 3.94 12.95
CA THR A 464 19.28 2.98 11.96
C THR A 464 18.79 3.28 10.54
N LEU A 465 17.54 3.72 10.40
CA LEU A 465 16.96 4.13 9.13
C LEU A 465 17.57 5.45 8.66
N TYR A 466 17.68 6.44 9.55
CA TYR A 466 18.36 7.71 9.29
C TYR A 466 19.78 7.49 8.73
N LEU A 467 20.61 6.70 9.42
CA LEU A 467 21.98 6.41 9.00
C LEU A 467 22.04 5.70 7.65
N ARG A 468 21.08 4.80 7.37
CA ARG A 468 20.98 4.11 6.08
C ARG A 468 20.63 5.08 4.95
N VAL A 469 19.77 6.07 5.20
CA VAL A 469 19.42 7.11 4.22
C VAL A 469 20.62 8.03 3.96
N CYS A 470 21.36 8.45 4.99
CA CYS A 470 22.58 9.25 4.80
C CYS A 470 23.57 8.58 3.85
N LYS A 471 23.79 7.26 4.03
CA LYS A 471 24.68 6.45 3.17
C LYS A 471 24.28 6.44 1.69
N ILE A 472 23.03 6.72 1.34
CA ILE A 472 22.61 6.84 -0.06
C ILE A 472 23.36 8.00 -0.72
N PHE A 473 23.47 9.13 -0.04
CA PHE A 473 23.99 10.40 -0.58
C PHE A 473 25.47 10.66 -0.30
N ASP A 474 26.09 9.93 0.63
CA ASP A 474 27.51 10.10 0.99
C ASP A 474 28.47 9.97 -0.21
N CYS A 475 28.09 9.20 -1.24
CA CYS A 475 28.86 9.07 -2.47
C CYS A 475 29.06 10.40 -3.20
N VAL A 476 28.07 11.29 -3.18
CA VAL A 476 28.14 12.60 -3.86
C VAL A 476 29.15 13.53 -3.19
N ARG A 477 29.33 13.42 -1.87
CA ARG A 477 30.33 14.20 -1.10
C ARG A 477 31.70 13.56 -1.10
N GLY A 478 31.74 12.23 -1.01
CA GLY A 478 32.97 11.44 -0.86
C GLY A 478 33.73 11.21 -2.16
N GLY A 479 33.06 11.27 -3.31
CA GLY A 479 33.65 11.00 -4.62
C GLY A 479 34.03 9.53 -4.83
N LYS A 480 34.54 9.23 -6.02
CA LYS A 480 34.96 7.90 -6.47
C LYS A 480 36.09 7.30 -5.62
N GLU A 481 36.90 8.15 -5.00
CA GLU A 481 38.06 7.78 -4.17
C GLU A 481 37.70 6.99 -2.91
N LYS A 482 36.44 7.09 -2.45
CA LYS A 482 35.93 6.28 -1.32
C LYS A 482 35.45 4.88 -1.72
N GLY A 483 35.67 4.46 -2.98
CA GLY A 483 35.42 3.09 -3.43
C GLY A 483 33.93 2.73 -3.60
N PHE A 484 33.06 3.71 -3.81
CA PHE A 484 31.65 3.45 -4.13
C PHE A 484 31.51 2.88 -5.54
N VAL A 485 30.76 1.79 -5.68
CA VAL A 485 30.59 1.09 -6.96
C VAL A 485 29.20 1.36 -7.51
N SER A 486 29.11 1.65 -8.81
CA SER A 486 27.85 1.75 -9.53
C SER A 486 27.19 0.38 -9.69
N LYS A 487 25.87 0.36 -9.82
CA LYS A 487 25.16 -0.87 -10.19
C LYS A 487 25.56 -1.30 -11.61
N GLN A 488 25.78 -2.59 -11.80
CA GLN A 488 25.96 -3.20 -13.12
C GLN A 488 24.59 -3.62 -13.69
N GLY A 489 24.26 -3.13 -14.88
CA GLY A 489 23.00 -3.46 -15.58
C GLY A 489 21.79 -2.60 -15.19
N SER A 490 20.75 -2.65 -16.02
CA SER A 490 19.57 -1.77 -15.95
C SER A 490 18.33 -2.40 -15.28
N LYS A 491 18.32 -3.72 -15.05
CA LYS A 491 17.19 -4.43 -14.44
C LYS A 491 17.22 -4.30 -12.93
N ILE A 492 16.12 -3.92 -12.31
CA ILE A 492 15.99 -3.80 -10.85
C ILE A 492 16.01 -5.19 -10.22
N ASP A 493 16.89 -5.39 -9.24
CA ASP A 493 16.85 -6.57 -8.38
C ASP A 493 15.96 -6.25 -7.18
N TYR A 494 14.74 -6.80 -7.19
CA TYR A 494 13.72 -6.48 -6.19
C TYR A 494 14.00 -7.14 -4.82
N GLU A 495 14.76 -8.23 -4.78
CA GLU A 495 15.14 -8.87 -3.51
C GLU A 495 16.16 -7.98 -2.79
N LEU A 496 17.20 -7.54 -3.50
CA LEU A 496 18.20 -6.63 -2.98
C LEU A 496 17.59 -5.24 -2.67
N LEU A 497 16.64 -4.76 -3.49
CA LEU A 497 15.92 -3.51 -3.22
C LEU A 497 15.10 -3.59 -1.92
N ALA A 498 14.42 -4.71 -1.67
CA ALA A 498 13.63 -4.93 -0.47
C ALA A 498 14.53 -5.03 0.80
N LEU A 499 15.73 -5.60 0.67
CA LEU A 499 16.74 -5.66 1.74
C LEU A 499 17.43 -4.31 1.99
N GLY A 500 17.32 -3.37 1.05
CA GLY A 500 17.91 -2.03 1.14
C GLY A 500 19.37 -1.98 0.73
N SER A 501 19.77 -2.81 -0.24
CA SER A 501 21.07 -2.72 -0.89
C SER A 501 21.29 -1.32 -1.45
N LEU A 502 22.41 -0.68 -1.09
CA LEU A 502 22.69 0.71 -1.46
C LEU A 502 22.70 0.92 -2.98
N ASN A 503 23.23 -0.04 -3.74
CA ASN A 503 23.34 0.07 -5.20
C ASN A 503 21.96 0.05 -5.86
N GLU A 504 21.06 -0.83 -5.41
CA GLU A 504 19.67 -0.88 -5.90
C GLU A 504 18.88 0.35 -5.47
N VAL A 505 18.98 0.75 -4.20
CA VAL A 505 18.28 1.93 -3.68
C VAL A 505 18.70 3.20 -4.42
N ARG A 506 20.01 3.41 -4.64
CA ARG A 506 20.54 4.54 -5.40
C ARG A 506 20.06 4.53 -6.85
N HIS A 507 20.08 3.36 -7.50
CA HIS A 507 19.61 3.21 -8.87
C HIS A 507 18.12 3.54 -9.01
N VAL A 508 17.27 2.98 -8.14
CA VAL A 508 15.82 3.24 -8.19
C VAL A 508 15.51 4.70 -7.80
N PHE A 509 16.20 5.25 -6.79
CA PHE A 509 16.07 6.66 -6.43
C PHE A 509 16.36 7.57 -7.64
N ALA A 510 17.51 7.36 -8.29
CA ALA A 510 17.91 8.17 -9.43
C ALA A 510 16.91 8.09 -10.58
N ARG A 511 16.41 6.87 -10.88
CA ARG A 511 15.38 6.65 -11.89
C ARG A 511 14.08 7.39 -11.56
N VAL A 512 13.60 7.30 -10.32
CA VAL A 512 12.37 8.00 -9.89
C VAL A 512 12.53 9.51 -10.03
N VAL A 513 13.66 10.07 -9.57
CA VAL A 513 13.92 11.51 -9.69
C VAL A 513 13.97 11.94 -11.16
N PHE A 514 14.70 11.19 -11.99
CA PHE A 514 14.86 11.51 -13.41
C PHE A 514 13.54 11.43 -14.16
N ASP A 515 12.76 10.35 -13.99
CA ASP A 515 11.46 10.15 -14.63
C ASP A 515 10.41 11.18 -14.17
N SER A 516 10.61 11.79 -12.99
CA SER A 516 9.74 12.84 -12.46
C SER A 516 10.04 14.22 -13.05
N ILE A 517 11.31 14.51 -13.34
CA ILE A 517 11.71 15.83 -13.88
C ILE A 517 11.68 15.83 -15.40
N TYR A 518 12.03 14.70 -16.03
CA TYR A 518 12.10 14.53 -17.47
C TYR A 518 11.16 13.39 -17.90
N PRO A 519 9.83 13.57 -17.84
CA PRO A 519 8.88 12.51 -18.16
C PRO A 519 8.97 12.08 -19.63
N ILE A 520 8.79 10.77 -19.91
CA ILE A 520 8.93 10.17 -21.26
C ILE A 520 7.90 10.74 -22.25
N ASP A 521 6.70 11.08 -21.77
CA ASP A 521 5.61 11.64 -22.56
C ASP A 521 5.33 13.09 -22.16
N LEU A 522 6.17 14.05 -22.55
CA LEU A 522 5.75 15.45 -22.67
C LEU A 522 4.92 15.59 -23.95
N LYS A 523 3.81 14.85 -24.04
CA LYS A 523 2.79 15.17 -25.03
C LYS A 523 1.98 16.31 -24.43
N TYR A 524 2.29 17.51 -24.91
CA TYR A 524 1.52 18.74 -24.78
C TYR A 524 0.03 18.44 -24.63
N ASN A 525 -0.53 18.81 -23.48
CA ASN A 525 -1.95 19.15 -23.40
C ASN A 525 -2.15 20.54 -23.98
#